data_AF-A0A0C2IY60-F1
#
_entry.id   AF-A0A0C2IY60-F1
#
_cell.length_a   1.000
_cell.length_b   1.000
_cell.length_c   1.000
_cell.angle_alpha   90.00
_cell.angle_beta   90.00
_cell.angle_gamma   90.00
#
_symmetry.space_group_name_H-M   'P 1'
#
loop_
_entity.id
_entity.type
_entity.pdbx_description
1 polymer ?
#
loop_
_entity_poly.entity_id
_entity_poly.type
_entity_poly.pdbx_seq_one_letter_code
_entity_poly.pdbx_strand_id
1 'polypeptide(L)'
;MSITGIIHVNLVVPRDTLDAAHAFYGDTLGFTSVPVPALQRGRLAWFNIVDQPGSQQIHIAFGRDADFEGDATASSRHPCFQLPSQEALQQLQQRVWAHHQAGTAGAPKACDQPGGESSGAKGVEYPTRFFARDYAGNRLEFISIDSTRSNNDHLWPQHPRQPRPPRVFGHRQFLWTIDPTILVSPSVAAMRLRLIQLPPLPSYRLAAAVQELVRRQFLHAKESAGKRATPSSSSSAESSSSSSSSSSSSSSSSSSSSSTLLSLLVQPPPPTVIAFTPLPTYTLGRRQSEAQLEPAERDRLTAPLRVDVDVDADADADADADDGRTYTPALVSTLRGGLTTYHGPGQAVLWPVLDLKSTLLAAPLTVRAYSRLLETTTATVLKRRFGLEAYTTGDPGLWVASRRAARDGADGADEADDTHTEERKVAALGVHLRRHISALGVAVNLDTPVTWAPSPSPSSSPPPSSSLSSADASSSTNPWTRFDPCGLSGKGVASVADEARLRFGSVPAAWDLRPAPFAAKWAAALAMQLGLRDPEVDVADAATVQRMLRDAQELLARGVTDDET
;
A
#
# COMPACT_ATOMS: atom_id res chain seq x y z
N MET A 1 23.15 8.17 -2.00
CA MET A 1 23.23 7.35 -3.23
C MET A 1 21.82 6.96 -3.63
N SER A 2 21.40 7.30 -4.85
CA SER A 2 20.08 6.94 -5.40
C SER A 2 20.15 5.61 -6.13
N ILE A 3 19.02 4.90 -6.18
CA ILE A 3 18.85 3.77 -7.08
C ILE A 3 18.91 4.30 -8.52
N THR A 4 19.78 3.74 -9.34
CA THR A 4 20.05 4.20 -10.71
C THR A 4 19.29 3.42 -11.77
N GLY A 5 18.69 2.26 -11.43
CA GLY A 5 17.90 1.45 -12.35
C GLY A 5 17.56 0.06 -11.82
N ILE A 6 16.86 -0.72 -12.64
CA ILE A 6 16.62 -2.15 -12.43
C ILE A 6 17.68 -2.91 -13.23
N ILE A 7 18.53 -3.69 -12.55
CA ILE A 7 19.55 -4.50 -13.24
C ILE A 7 18.94 -5.78 -13.81
N HIS A 8 17.99 -6.43 -13.14
CA HIS A 8 17.42 -7.67 -13.65
C HIS A 8 16.00 -7.94 -13.13
N VAL A 9 15.27 -8.77 -13.89
CA VAL A 9 13.97 -9.34 -13.51
C VAL A 9 14.04 -10.87 -13.60
N ASN A 10 13.29 -11.57 -12.74
CA ASN A 10 13.27 -13.04 -12.72
C ASN A 10 11.93 -13.59 -13.22
N LEU A 11 11.98 -14.47 -14.22
CA LEU A 11 10.87 -15.30 -14.66
C LEU A 11 11.09 -16.75 -14.27
N VAL A 12 9.99 -17.50 -14.13
CA VAL A 12 10.06 -18.93 -13.80
C VAL A 12 9.52 -19.79 -14.92
N VAL A 13 10.14 -20.96 -15.08
CA VAL A 13 9.82 -21.99 -16.09
C VAL A 13 9.78 -23.37 -15.44
N PRO A 14 9.11 -24.36 -16.05
CA PRO A 14 9.10 -25.73 -15.53
C PRO A 14 10.51 -26.30 -15.39
N ARG A 15 10.68 -27.26 -14.46
CA ARG A 15 11.96 -27.94 -14.25
C ARG A 15 12.45 -28.60 -15.54
N ASP A 16 13.77 -28.57 -15.73
CA ASP A 16 14.45 -29.23 -16.84
C ASP A 16 14.05 -28.71 -18.24
N THR A 17 13.56 -27.47 -18.33
CA THR A 17 13.17 -26.82 -19.59
C THR A 17 14.06 -25.64 -20.00
N LEU A 18 15.32 -25.59 -19.53
CA LEU A 18 16.23 -24.47 -19.88
C LEU A 18 16.56 -24.42 -21.38
N ASP A 19 16.57 -25.56 -22.08
CA ASP A 19 16.77 -25.58 -23.54
C ASP A 19 15.63 -24.85 -24.28
N ALA A 20 14.39 -25.02 -23.80
CA ALA A 20 13.25 -24.26 -24.29
C ALA A 20 13.38 -22.76 -23.96
N ALA A 21 14.00 -22.42 -22.83
CA ALA A 21 14.33 -21.04 -22.50
C ALA A 21 15.34 -20.45 -23.50
N HIS A 22 16.38 -21.19 -23.85
CA HIS A 22 17.36 -20.74 -24.86
C HIS A 22 16.72 -20.56 -26.23
N ALA A 23 15.87 -21.50 -26.66
CA ALA A 23 15.14 -21.39 -27.93
C ALA A 23 14.19 -20.16 -27.96
N PHE A 24 13.51 -19.87 -26.85
CA PHE A 24 12.58 -18.74 -26.82
C PHE A 24 13.30 -17.40 -26.56
N TYR A 25 14.00 -17.26 -25.44
CA TYR A 25 14.62 -15.98 -25.06
C TYR A 25 15.85 -15.65 -25.90
N GLY A 26 16.65 -16.65 -26.26
CA GLY A 26 17.80 -16.48 -27.14
C GLY A 26 17.36 -16.32 -28.60
N ASP A 27 16.85 -17.40 -29.18
CA ASP A 27 16.68 -17.45 -30.65
C ASP A 27 15.47 -16.62 -31.13
N THR A 28 14.38 -16.60 -30.37
CA THR A 28 13.13 -15.94 -30.79
C THR A 28 13.12 -14.45 -30.43
N LEU A 29 13.43 -14.13 -29.17
CA LEU A 29 13.47 -12.74 -28.70
C LEU A 29 14.79 -12.02 -29.05
N GLY A 30 15.88 -12.75 -29.28
CA GLY A 30 17.17 -12.20 -29.63
C GLY A 30 18.01 -11.76 -28.44
N PHE A 31 17.76 -12.27 -27.23
CA PHE A 31 18.57 -11.93 -26.05
C PHE A 31 19.87 -12.71 -26.01
N THR A 32 20.94 -12.09 -25.51
CA THR A 32 22.26 -12.72 -25.45
C THR A 32 22.45 -13.51 -24.18
N SER A 33 22.69 -14.82 -24.29
CA SER A 33 22.96 -15.70 -23.16
C SER A 33 24.25 -15.33 -22.43
N VAL A 34 24.22 -15.29 -21.10
CA VAL A 34 25.35 -14.93 -20.23
C VAL A 34 25.73 -16.12 -19.34
N PRO A 35 27.04 -16.34 -19.08
CA PRO A 35 27.47 -17.39 -18.15
C PRO A 35 26.89 -17.18 -16.75
N VAL A 36 26.27 -18.22 -16.20
CA VAL A 36 25.86 -18.28 -14.79
C VAL A 36 27.04 -18.69 -13.90
N PRO A 37 27.02 -18.36 -12.59
CA PRO A 37 27.99 -18.89 -11.64
C PRO A 37 28.14 -20.41 -11.74
N ALA A 38 29.36 -20.94 -11.60
CA ALA A 38 29.65 -22.35 -11.88
C ALA A 38 28.75 -23.34 -11.11
N LEU A 39 28.35 -22.99 -9.88
CA LEU A 39 27.47 -23.79 -9.02
C LEU A 39 25.99 -23.77 -9.43
N GLN A 40 25.60 -22.90 -10.37
CA GLN A 40 24.23 -22.68 -10.81
C GLN A 40 23.96 -23.18 -12.24
N ARG A 41 24.97 -23.78 -12.90
CA ARG A 41 24.79 -24.38 -14.23
C ARG A 41 23.71 -25.45 -14.21
N GLY A 42 22.86 -25.47 -15.24
CA GLY A 42 21.74 -26.40 -15.37
C GLY A 42 20.55 -26.09 -14.45
N ARG A 43 20.61 -25.01 -13.65
CA ARG A 43 19.51 -24.61 -12.75
C ARG A 43 18.88 -23.27 -13.10
N LEU A 44 19.62 -22.42 -13.80
CA LEU A 44 19.22 -21.07 -14.20
C LEU A 44 19.78 -20.78 -15.59
N ALA A 45 19.12 -19.88 -16.31
CA ALA A 45 19.66 -19.25 -17.52
C ALA A 45 19.58 -17.72 -17.38
N TRP A 46 20.64 -17.00 -17.76
CA TRP A 46 20.69 -15.54 -17.72
C TRP A 46 20.81 -15.00 -19.14
N PHE A 47 20.03 -13.97 -19.45
CA PHE A 47 20.08 -13.32 -20.75
C PHE A 47 20.21 -11.80 -20.58
N ASN A 48 21.09 -11.17 -21.34
CA ASN A 48 21.14 -9.73 -21.48
C ASN A 48 20.03 -9.28 -22.43
N ILE A 49 19.23 -8.31 -22.00
CA ILE A 49 18.17 -7.71 -22.82
C ILE A 49 18.78 -6.80 -23.90
N VAL A 50 19.98 -6.25 -23.63
CA VAL A 50 20.75 -5.40 -24.55
C VAL A 50 22.21 -5.85 -24.55
N ASP A 51 22.84 -5.88 -25.72
CA ASP A 51 24.24 -6.28 -25.92
C ASP A 51 25.25 -5.22 -25.44
N GLN A 52 25.26 -4.95 -24.14
CA GLN A 52 26.20 -4.05 -23.48
C GLN A 52 26.65 -4.62 -22.12
N PRO A 53 27.93 -4.50 -21.73
CA PRO A 53 28.39 -4.93 -20.41
C PRO A 53 27.67 -4.18 -19.27
N GLY A 54 27.14 -4.92 -18.29
CA GLY A 54 26.37 -4.33 -17.18
C GLY A 54 24.93 -3.91 -17.56
N SER A 55 24.43 -4.36 -18.71
CA SER A 55 23.06 -4.10 -19.16
C SER A 55 22.00 -4.82 -18.33
N GLN A 56 20.74 -4.43 -18.56
CA GLN A 56 19.60 -5.06 -17.90
C GLN A 56 19.45 -6.53 -18.34
N GLN A 57 19.15 -7.40 -17.40
CA GLN A 57 19.10 -8.84 -17.62
C GLN A 57 17.71 -9.41 -17.31
N ILE A 58 17.44 -10.56 -17.91
CA ILE A 58 16.38 -11.45 -17.49
C ILE A 58 16.98 -12.77 -16.99
N HIS A 59 16.55 -13.18 -15.80
CA HIS A 59 16.94 -14.44 -15.20
C HIS A 59 15.77 -15.42 -15.32
N ILE A 60 16.06 -16.61 -15.83
CA ILE A 60 15.12 -17.70 -15.98
C ILE A 60 15.45 -18.77 -14.94
N ALA A 61 14.50 -19.02 -14.04
CA ALA A 61 14.64 -19.96 -12.93
C ALA A 61 13.57 -21.04 -12.93
N PHE A 62 13.81 -22.16 -12.24
CA PHE A 62 12.75 -23.15 -12.06
C PHE A 62 11.70 -22.69 -11.04
N GLY A 63 10.42 -22.81 -11.43
CA GLY A 63 9.28 -22.58 -10.54
C GLY A 63 8.95 -23.80 -9.68
N ARG A 64 7.95 -23.67 -8.81
CA ARG A 64 7.31 -24.80 -8.12
C ARG A 64 6.27 -25.42 -9.04
N ASP A 65 5.91 -26.68 -8.80
CA ASP A 65 4.94 -27.38 -9.66
C ASP A 65 3.59 -26.66 -9.71
N ALA A 66 3.12 -26.15 -8.55
CA ALA A 66 1.93 -25.30 -8.45
C ALA A 66 1.98 -23.98 -9.24
N ASP A 67 3.16 -23.50 -9.64
CA ASP A 67 3.27 -22.33 -10.51
C ASP A 67 2.85 -22.64 -11.97
N PHE A 68 2.68 -23.92 -12.31
CA PHE A 68 2.31 -24.44 -13.63
C PHE A 68 1.04 -25.30 -13.62
N GLU A 69 0.38 -25.45 -12.46
CA GLU A 69 -0.92 -26.11 -12.33
C GLU A 69 -2.05 -25.16 -12.79
N GLY A 70 -2.90 -25.61 -13.71
CA GLY A 70 -4.03 -24.82 -14.25
C GLY A 70 -3.80 -24.30 -15.66
N ASP A 71 -4.68 -23.38 -16.13
CA ASP A 71 -4.53 -22.75 -17.44
C ASP A 71 -3.25 -21.89 -17.48
N ALA A 72 -2.45 -22.03 -18.54
CA ALA A 72 -1.24 -21.24 -18.76
C ALA A 72 -1.50 -19.72 -18.78
N THR A 73 -2.74 -19.29 -19.00
CA THR A 73 -3.14 -17.89 -18.89
C THR A 73 -3.20 -17.37 -17.44
N ALA A 74 -3.11 -18.24 -16.44
CA ALA A 74 -3.17 -17.90 -15.01
C ALA A 74 -1.88 -17.27 -14.47
N SER A 75 -0.74 -17.37 -15.16
CA SER A 75 0.50 -16.71 -14.71
C SER A 75 0.33 -15.19 -14.72
N SER A 76 0.62 -14.54 -13.59
CA SER A 76 0.54 -13.09 -13.41
C SER A 76 1.87 -12.36 -13.67
N ARG A 77 2.92 -13.09 -14.09
CA ARG A 77 4.25 -12.54 -14.36
C ARG A 77 4.20 -11.78 -15.68
N HIS A 78 4.57 -10.50 -15.66
CA HIS A 78 4.33 -9.57 -16.77
C HIS A 78 5.43 -8.52 -16.97
N PRO A 79 6.62 -8.90 -17.50
CA PRO A 79 7.60 -7.93 -17.97
C PRO A 79 7.11 -7.26 -19.27
N CYS A 80 7.46 -5.98 -19.40
CA CYS A 80 7.25 -5.19 -20.60
C CYS A 80 8.62 -4.83 -21.19
N PHE A 81 8.82 -5.11 -22.47
CA PHE A 81 10.04 -4.80 -23.21
C PHE A 81 9.80 -3.68 -24.21
N GLN A 82 10.78 -2.79 -24.31
CA GLN A 82 10.72 -1.63 -25.19
C GLN A 82 11.61 -1.89 -26.41
N LEU A 83 11.06 -1.65 -27.61
CA LEU A 83 11.74 -1.75 -28.88
C LEU A 83 11.99 -0.37 -29.49
N PRO A 84 13.06 -0.21 -30.28
CA PRO A 84 13.51 1.10 -30.76
C PRO A 84 12.59 1.71 -31.82
N SER A 85 11.73 0.93 -32.48
CA SER A 85 10.83 1.41 -33.52
C SER A 85 9.61 0.51 -33.71
N GLN A 86 8.58 1.06 -34.36
CA GLN A 86 7.38 0.32 -34.77
C GLN A 86 7.73 -0.84 -35.72
N GLU A 87 8.71 -0.64 -36.60
CA GLU A 87 9.18 -1.69 -37.51
C GLU A 87 9.84 -2.84 -36.75
N ALA A 88 10.72 -2.54 -35.78
CA ALA A 88 11.34 -3.55 -34.94
C ALA A 88 10.29 -4.33 -34.13
N LEU A 89 9.25 -3.65 -33.65
CA LEU A 89 8.10 -4.27 -32.98
C LEU A 89 7.35 -5.24 -33.90
N GLN A 90 7.06 -4.86 -35.14
CA GLN A 90 6.40 -5.72 -36.11
C GLN A 90 7.26 -6.92 -36.51
N GLN A 91 8.56 -6.72 -36.73
CA GLN A 91 9.50 -7.80 -37.04
C GLN A 91 9.58 -8.81 -35.89
N LEU A 92 9.66 -8.34 -34.64
CA LEU A 92 9.64 -9.23 -33.48
C LEU A 92 8.30 -9.98 -33.37
N GLN A 93 7.17 -9.29 -33.58
CA GLN A 93 5.85 -9.93 -33.57
C GLN A 93 5.76 -11.06 -34.61
N GLN A 94 6.28 -10.85 -35.81
CA GLN A 94 6.33 -11.87 -36.86
C GLN A 94 7.18 -13.07 -36.46
N ARG A 95 8.35 -12.86 -35.83
CA ARG A 95 9.19 -13.96 -35.32
C ARG A 95 8.49 -14.76 -34.24
N VAL A 96 7.89 -14.08 -33.25
CA VAL A 96 7.12 -14.73 -32.18
C VAL A 96 5.96 -15.55 -32.74
N TRP A 97 5.24 -14.99 -33.72
CA TRP A 97 4.13 -15.68 -34.40
C TRP A 97 4.61 -16.88 -35.24
N ALA A 98 5.74 -16.78 -35.93
CA ALA A 98 6.32 -17.89 -36.65
C ALA A 98 6.73 -19.03 -35.70
N HIS A 99 7.35 -18.70 -34.56
CA HIS A 99 7.72 -19.70 -33.54
C HIS A 99 6.49 -20.36 -32.91
N HIS A 100 5.42 -19.58 -32.66
CA HIS A 100 4.12 -20.10 -32.21
C HIS A 100 3.58 -21.16 -33.17
N GLN A 101 3.53 -20.84 -34.47
CA GLN A 101 3.03 -21.75 -35.51
C GLN A 101 3.90 -23.01 -35.66
N ALA A 102 5.21 -22.90 -35.41
CA ALA A 102 6.12 -24.05 -35.48
C ALA A 102 5.86 -25.08 -34.37
N GLY A 103 5.22 -24.71 -33.26
CA GLY A 103 4.76 -25.64 -32.22
C GLY A 103 5.87 -26.41 -31.50
N THR A 104 7.12 -25.94 -31.56
CA THR A 104 8.27 -26.56 -30.88
C THR A 104 8.16 -26.45 -29.36
N ALA A 105 8.98 -27.18 -28.60
CA ALA A 105 8.93 -27.17 -27.13
C ALA A 105 9.14 -25.78 -26.49
N GLY A 106 9.88 -24.89 -27.15
CA GLY A 106 10.06 -23.49 -26.72
C GLY A 106 9.05 -22.51 -27.30
N ALA A 107 8.10 -22.97 -28.12
CA ALA A 107 7.13 -22.09 -28.77
C ALA A 107 6.26 -21.38 -27.72
N PRO A 108 5.93 -20.09 -27.94
CA PRO A 108 4.99 -19.38 -27.08
C PRO A 108 3.63 -20.07 -27.08
N LYS A 109 2.96 -20.11 -25.93
CA LYS A 109 1.63 -20.75 -25.78
C LYS A 109 0.50 -19.95 -26.43
N ALA A 110 0.65 -18.63 -26.52
CA ALA A 110 -0.29 -17.74 -27.19
C ALA A 110 0.45 -16.46 -27.61
N CYS A 111 0.04 -15.83 -28.70
CA CYS A 111 0.54 -14.51 -29.08
C CYS A 111 -0.44 -13.77 -29.98
N ASP A 112 -0.36 -12.45 -29.97
CA ASP A 112 -1.15 -11.60 -30.85
C ASP A 112 -0.70 -11.80 -32.30
N GLN A 113 -1.63 -12.15 -33.19
CA GLN A 113 -1.36 -12.36 -34.61
C GLN A 113 -0.92 -11.04 -35.29
N PRO A 114 0.13 -11.05 -36.13
CA PRO A 114 0.50 -9.89 -36.94
C PRO A 114 -0.68 -9.40 -37.79
N GLY A 115 -1.03 -8.12 -37.65
CA GLY A 115 -2.18 -7.51 -38.33
C GLY A 115 -3.56 -7.83 -37.74
N GLY A 116 -3.63 -8.65 -36.68
CA GLY A 116 -4.86 -8.94 -35.93
C GLY A 116 -5.16 -7.90 -34.85
N GLU A 117 -6.28 -8.08 -34.12
CA GLU A 117 -6.56 -7.29 -32.92
C GLU A 117 -5.61 -7.67 -31.78
N SER A 118 -5.07 -6.67 -31.06
CA SER A 118 -4.27 -6.90 -29.87
C SER A 118 -5.15 -7.38 -28.71
N SER A 119 -4.66 -8.35 -27.95
CA SER A 119 -5.35 -8.90 -26.77
C SER A 119 -5.33 -7.98 -25.54
N GLY A 120 -4.75 -6.78 -25.63
CA GLY A 120 -4.72 -5.78 -24.55
C GLY A 120 -5.99 -4.95 -24.42
N ALA A 121 -6.12 -4.21 -23.31
CA ALA A 121 -7.21 -3.25 -23.12
C ALA A 121 -7.19 -2.17 -24.22
N LYS A 122 -8.35 -1.95 -24.85
CA LYS A 122 -8.51 -1.01 -25.98
C LYS A 122 -8.50 0.45 -25.46
N GLY A 123 -7.42 1.18 -25.73
CA GLY A 123 -7.25 2.61 -25.43
C GLY A 123 -6.65 3.35 -26.64
N VAL A 124 -6.32 4.65 -26.51
CA VAL A 124 -5.81 5.51 -27.61
C VAL A 124 -4.45 5.04 -28.17
N GLU A 125 -3.83 4.05 -27.54
CA GLU A 125 -2.52 3.47 -27.88
C GLU A 125 -2.64 2.30 -28.86
N TYR A 126 -3.21 2.57 -30.03
CA TYR A 126 -3.22 1.65 -31.18
C TYR A 126 -2.39 2.29 -32.30
N PRO A 127 -1.33 1.67 -32.87
CA PRO A 127 -0.95 0.24 -32.88
C PRO A 127 0.47 -0.05 -32.32
N THR A 128 0.87 0.52 -31.17
CA THR A 128 2.28 0.51 -30.72
C THR A 128 2.68 -0.62 -29.76
N ARG A 129 1.86 -1.68 -29.63
CA ARG A 129 2.16 -2.82 -28.73
C ARG A 129 1.57 -4.16 -29.19
N PHE A 130 2.15 -5.27 -28.71
CA PHE A 130 1.57 -6.61 -28.80
C PHE A 130 1.91 -7.47 -27.57
N PHE A 131 1.15 -8.55 -27.35
CA PHE A 131 1.38 -9.49 -26.24
C PHE A 131 1.73 -10.90 -26.72
N ALA A 132 2.52 -11.60 -25.90
CA ALA A 132 2.77 -13.02 -26.03
C ALA A 132 2.73 -13.72 -24.66
N ARG A 133 2.49 -15.02 -24.66
CA ARG A 133 2.68 -15.92 -23.52
C ARG A 133 3.85 -16.82 -23.88
N ASP A 134 4.94 -16.78 -23.11
CA ASP A 134 6.06 -17.70 -23.35
C ASP A 134 5.63 -19.17 -23.20
N TYR A 135 6.53 -20.09 -23.48
CA TYR A 135 6.26 -21.53 -23.38
C TYR A 135 5.87 -21.99 -21.95
N ALA A 136 6.21 -21.21 -20.92
CA ALA A 136 5.83 -21.43 -19.53
C ALA A 136 4.52 -20.73 -19.11
N GLY A 137 3.93 -19.90 -19.96
CA GLY A 137 2.70 -19.14 -19.71
C GLY A 137 2.91 -17.73 -19.14
N ASN A 138 4.15 -17.27 -18.96
CA ASN A 138 4.44 -15.90 -18.55
C ASN A 138 3.96 -14.91 -19.61
N ARG A 139 3.26 -13.85 -19.19
CA ARG A 139 2.75 -12.83 -20.12
C ARG A 139 3.88 -11.86 -20.43
N LEU A 140 4.16 -11.60 -21.69
CA LEU A 140 5.16 -10.65 -22.14
C LEU A 140 4.47 -9.55 -22.92
N GLU A 141 4.80 -8.30 -22.62
CA GLU A 141 4.34 -7.11 -23.35
C GLU A 141 5.51 -6.52 -24.13
N PHE A 142 5.24 -6.10 -25.35
CA PHE A 142 6.23 -5.44 -26.21
C PHE A 142 5.65 -4.12 -26.69
N ILE A 143 6.42 -3.04 -26.55
CA ILE A 143 6.05 -1.68 -26.97
C ILE A 143 7.14 -1.09 -27.86
N SER A 144 6.79 -0.21 -28.80
CA SER A 144 7.77 0.59 -29.55
C SER A 144 7.86 2.03 -29.03
N ILE A 145 9.05 2.62 -29.12
CA ILE A 145 9.23 4.07 -29.04
C ILE A 145 8.78 4.68 -30.37
N ASP A 146 7.88 5.65 -30.33
CA ASP A 146 7.52 6.43 -31.51
C ASP A 146 8.59 7.52 -31.73
N SER A 147 9.35 7.40 -32.81
CA SER A 147 10.43 8.33 -33.19
C SER A 147 9.93 9.74 -33.58
N THR A 148 8.62 10.00 -33.53
CA THR A 148 8.04 11.35 -33.68
C THR A 148 7.95 12.14 -32.37
N ARG A 149 8.43 11.61 -31.25
CA ARG A 149 8.59 12.34 -29.99
C ARG A 149 10.00 12.19 -29.43
N SER A 150 10.95 12.97 -29.94
CA SER A 150 12.22 13.19 -29.24
C SER A 150 12.36 14.65 -28.77
N ASN A 151 12.50 14.77 -27.45
CA ASN A 151 13.14 15.82 -26.66
C ASN A 151 12.63 17.26 -26.72
N ASN A 152 11.67 17.58 -25.86
CA ASN A 152 11.92 18.31 -24.59
C ASN A 152 10.58 18.47 -23.85
N ASP A 153 10.62 18.32 -22.53
CA ASP A 153 9.63 18.73 -21.51
C ASP A 153 8.12 18.59 -21.83
N HIS A 154 7.40 17.90 -20.94
CA HIS A 154 5.94 17.65 -20.95
C HIS A 154 5.47 16.47 -21.80
N LEU A 155 4.96 15.42 -21.12
CA LEU A 155 4.08 14.43 -21.74
C LEU A 155 2.87 14.10 -20.85
N TRP A 156 1.91 15.01 -20.86
CA TRP A 156 0.56 14.67 -21.32
C TRP A 156 0.04 15.87 -22.14
N PRO A 157 -0.35 15.71 -23.41
CA PRO A 157 -0.86 16.82 -24.18
C PRO A 157 -2.22 17.28 -23.64
N GLN A 158 -2.30 18.57 -23.34
CA GLN A 158 -3.57 19.28 -23.24
C GLN A 158 -4.15 19.39 -24.66
N HIS A 159 -5.36 18.88 -24.87
CA HIS A 159 -6.22 19.29 -25.97
C HIS A 159 -7.55 19.82 -25.42
N PRO A 160 -8.12 20.85 -26.07
CA PRO A 160 -9.23 21.62 -25.55
C PRO A 160 -10.47 20.75 -25.42
N ARG A 161 -11.03 20.68 -24.21
CA ARG A 161 -12.30 20.01 -23.95
C ARG A 161 -13.41 20.82 -24.60
N GLN A 162 -13.94 20.34 -25.73
CA GLN A 162 -15.33 20.64 -26.05
C GLN A 162 -16.23 19.82 -25.11
N PRO A 163 -17.25 20.44 -24.49
CA PRO A 163 -18.13 19.75 -23.56
C PRO A 163 -18.96 18.71 -24.32
N ARG A 164 -18.77 17.43 -23.97
CA ARG A 164 -19.71 16.37 -24.39
C ARG A 164 -20.85 16.31 -23.37
N PRO A 165 -22.12 16.22 -23.82
CA PRO A 165 -23.27 16.12 -22.93
C PRO A 165 -23.22 14.80 -22.12
N PRO A 166 -23.80 14.77 -20.92
CA PRO A 166 -23.73 13.63 -20.03
C PRO A 166 -24.37 12.40 -20.68
N ARG A 167 -23.56 11.36 -20.90
CA ARG A 167 -24.08 10.04 -21.26
C ARG A 167 -24.73 9.43 -20.02
N VAL A 168 -26.05 9.45 -19.99
CA VAL A 168 -26.87 8.60 -19.13
C VAL A 168 -26.59 7.15 -19.53
N PHE A 169 -25.71 6.48 -18.78
CA PHE A 169 -25.59 5.03 -18.85
C PHE A 169 -26.56 4.42 -17.85
N GLY A 170 -27.58 3.77 -18.42
CA GLY A 170 -28.58 3.02 -17.68
C GLY A 170 -27.97 1.96 -16.77
N HIS A 171 -28.60 1.81 -15.62
CA HIS A 171 -28.40 0.76 -14.63
C HIS A 171 -28.02 -0.59 -15.24
N ARG A 172 -26.77 -1.01 -15.04
CA ARG A 172 -26.44 -2.41 -14.80
C ARG A 172 -25.52 -2.48 -13.57
N GLN A 173 -26.17 -2.72 -12.43
CA GLN A 173 -25.51 -3.24 -11.23
C GLN A 173 -24.79 -4.55 -11.59
N PHE A 174 -23.46 -4.54 -11.61
CA PHE A 174 -22.70 -5.76 -11.36
C PHE A 174 -22.48 -5.84 -9.86
N LEU A 175 -23.48 -6.40 -9.18
CA LEU A 175 -23.34 -6.93 -7.83
C LEU A 175 -22.36 -8.10 -7.89
N TRP A 176 -21.13 -7.91 -7.43
CA TRP A 176 -20.35 -9.04 -6.91
C TRP A 176 -20.92 -9.38 -5.53
N THR A 177 -22.06 -10.07 -5.50
CA THR A 177 -22.43 -10.87 -4.34
C THR A 177 -21.45 -12.02 -4.27
N ILE A 178 -20.49 -11.92 -3.34
CA ILE A 178 -19.73 -13.09 -2.88
C ILE A 178 -20.75 -14.06 -2.31
N ASP A 179 -20.82 -15.26 -2.88
CA ASP A 179 -21.62 -16.36 -2.38
C ASP A 179 -21.18 -16.69 -0.93
N PRO A 180 -22.07 -16.55 0.08
CA PRO A 180 -21.72 -16.80 1.47
C PRO A 180 -21.57 -18.30 1.81
N THR A 181 -21.72 -19.21 0.83
CA THR A 181 -21.72 -20.66 1.07
C THR A 181 -20.43 -21.40 0.70
N ILE A 182 -19.35 -20.69 0.34
CA ILE A 182 -18.03 -21.34 0.22
C ILE A 182 -17.61 -21.80 1.62
N LEU A 183 -17.39 -23.11 1.78
CA LEU A 183 -17.01 -23.79 3.02
C LEU A 183 -15.68 -23.23 3.56
N VAL A 184 -15.80 -22.17 4.37
CA VAL A 184 -14.72 -21.64 5.19
C VAL A 184 -14.42 -22.66 6.30
N SER A 185 -13.13 -22.92 6.55
CA SER A 185 -12.67 -23.80 7.65
C SER A 185 -13.35 -23.42 8.99
N PRO A 186 -13.82 -24.39 9.80
CA PRO A 186 -14.48 -24.14 11.08
C PRO A 186 -13.66 -23.27 12.05
N SER A 187 -12.33 -23.24 11.92
CA SER A 187 -11.44 -22.43 12.76
C SER A 187 -11.51 -20.92 12.48
N VAL A 188 -11.99 -20.50 11.31
CA VAL A 188 -12.19 -19.08 10.95
C VAL A 188 -13.53 -18.56 11.51
N ALA A 189 -14.44 -19.46 11.90
CA ALA A 189 -15.84 -19.14 12.20
C ALA A 189 -16.07 -18.30 13.47
N ALA A 190 -15.04 -18.01 14.28
CA ALA A 190 -15.15 -17.29 15.54
C ALA A 190 -14.19 -16.08 15.71
N MET A 191 -13.40 -15.73 14.69
CA MET A 191 -12.38 -14.68 14.84
C MET A 191 -12.97 -13.29 14.61
N ARG A 192 -12.93 -12.45 15.67
CA ARG A 192 -13.29 -11.02 15.64
C ARG A 192 -12.07 -10.15 15.35
N LEU A 193 -12.28 -9.05 14.63
CA LEU A 193 -11.25 -8.02 14.49
C LEU A 193 -11.12 -7.28 15.82
N ARG A 194 -9.89 -7.11 16.30
CA ARG A 194 -9.62 -6.34 17.52
C ARG A 194 -9.37 -4.87 17.20
N LEU A 195 -9.97 -3.96 17.96
CA LEU A 195 -9.66 -2.53 17.94
C LEU A 195 -8.98 -2.12 19.25
N ILE A 196 -7.79 -1.56 19.13
CA ILE A 196 -7.04 -0.93 20.23
C ILE A 196 -7.14 0.57 20.02
N GLN A 197 -8.01 1.23 20.78
CA GLN A 197 -8.10 2.68 20.83
C GLN A 197 -7.10 3.19 21.87
N LEU A 198 -6.05 3.89 21.43
CA LEU A 198 -5.12 4.52 22.36
C LEU A 198 -5.75 5.78 22.96
N PRO A 199 -5.28 6.20 24.16
CA PRO A 199 -5.67 7.49 24.73
C PRO A 199 -5.34 8.63 23.75
N PRO A 200 -6.00 9.80 23.89
CA PRO A 200 -5.70 10.97 23.07
C PRO A 200 -4.22 11.38 23.16
N LEU A 201 -3.69 11.87 22.04
CA LEU A 201 -2.37 12.49 21.94
C LEU A 201 -1.20 11.65 22.50
N PRO A 202 -1.05 10.35 22.16
CA PRO A 202 0.18 9.65 22.47
C PRO A 202 1.31 10.21 21.59
N SER A 203 2.55 10.06 22.04
CA SER A 203 3.67 10.29 21.13
C SER A 203 3.63 9.27 19.99
N TYR A 204 4.01 9.68 18.78
CA TYR A 204 4.04 8.79 17.62
C TYR A 204 4.92 7.54 17.87
N ARG A 205 6.04 7.72 18.58
CA ARG A 205 6.94 6.63 18.98
C ARG A 205 6.29 5.64 19.94
N LEU A 206 5.48 6.11 20.90
CA LEU A 206 4.75 5.24 21.82
C LEU A 206 3.71 4.40 21.07
N ALA A 207 2.96 5.01 20.16
CA ALA A 207 2.02 4.27 19.31
C ALA A 207 2.74 3.24 18.41
N ALA A 208 3.91 3.57 17.86
CA ALA A 208 4.73 2.66 17.07
C ALA A 208 5.23 1.47 17.91
N ALA A 209 5.65 1.70 19.16
CA ALA A 209 6.03 0.65 20.08
C ALA A 209 4.85 -0.28 20.43
N VAL A 210 3.64 0.25 20.63
CA VAL A 210 2.42 -0.57 20.79
C VAL A 210 2.18 -1.43 19.54
N GLN A 211 2.32 -0.85 18.35
CA GLN A 211 2.22 -1.60 17.10
C GLN A 211 3.25 -2.73 17.04
N GLU A 212 4.49 -2.48 17.44
CA GLU A 212 5.52 -3.51 17.41
C GLU A 212 5.24 -4.65 18.41
N LEU A 213 4.69 -4.36 19.60
CA LEU A 213 4.24 -5.41 20.52
C LEU A 213 3.18 -6.31 19.88
N VAL A 214 2.19 -5.73 19.18
CA VAL A 214 1.18 -6.51 18.45
C VAL A 214 1.82 -7.33 17.33
N ARG A 215 2.72 -6.72 16.56
CA ARG A 215 3.42 -7.41 15.46
C ARG A 215 4.24 -8.60 15.96
N ARG A 216 4.91 -8.49 17.10
CA ARG A 216 5.66 -9.59 17.72
C ARG A 216 4.79 -10.80 18.04
N GLN A 217 3.53 -10.60 18.40
CA GLN A 217 2.59 -11.70 18.62
C GLN A 217 2.37 -12.50 17.32
N PHE A 218 2.21 -11.82 16.18
CA PHE A 218 2.08 -12.47 14.87
C PHE A 218 3.37 -13.19 14.45
N LEU A 219 4.53 -12.55 14.65
CA LEU A 219 5.82 -13.13 14.33
C LEU A 219 6.09 -14.39 15.16
N HIS A 220 5.84 -14.33 16.47
CA HIS A 220 5.99 -15.47 17.37
C HIS A 220 5.05 -16.63 16.99
N ALA A 221 3.81 -16.34 16.59
CA ALA A 221 2.88 -17.35 16.10
C ALA A 221 3.40 -18.04 14.83
N LYS A 222 3.96 -17.28 13.87
CA LYS A 222 4.56 -17.84 12.65
C LYS A 222 5.79 -18.71 12.93
N GLU A 223 6.67 -18.28 13.83
CA GLU A 223 7.86 -19.06 14.20
C GLU A 223 7.47 -20.35 14.93
N SER A 224 6.47 -20.29 15.80
CA SER A 224 5.93 -21.45 16.51
C SER A 224 5.27 -22.46 15.57
N ALA A 225 4.63 -21.99 14.49
CA ALA A 225 4.09 -22.85 13.44
C ALA A 225 5.21 -23.46 12.56
N GLY A 226 6.23 -22.67 12.20
CA GLY A 226 7.36 -23.12 11.37
C GLY A 226 8.23 -24.19 12.05
N LYS A 227 8.54 -24.04 13.34
CA LYS A 227 9.30 -25.04 14.12
C LYS A 227 8.56 -26.39 14.26
N ARG A 228 7.23 -26.37 14.15
CA ARG A 228 6.39 -27.58 14.26
C ARG A 228 6.26 -28.35 12.94
N ALA A 229 6.53 -27.71 11.79
CA ALA A 229 6.46 -28.31 10.47
C ALA A 229 7.75 -29.04 10.04
N THR A 230 8.86 -28.83 10.75
CA THR A 230 10.13 -29.53 10.50
C THR A 230 10.29 -30.70 11.48
N PRO A 231 10.22 -31.97 11.04
CA PRO A 231 10.59 -33.09 11.90
C PRO A 231 12.10 -33.03 12.14
N SER A 232 12.53 -33.01 13.40
CA SER A 232 13.94 -33.04 13.77
C SER A 232 14.57 -34.36 13.35
N SER A 233 15.32 -34.36 12.25
CA SER A 233 16.31 -35.40 11.96
C SER A 233 17.55 -35.14 12.83
N SER A 234 17.52 -35.55 14.09
CA SER A 234 18.74 -35.64 14.89
C SER A 234 19.50 -36.90 14.49
N SER A 235 20.62 -36.67 13.80
CA SER A 235 21.73 -37.60 13.63
C SER A 235 22.25 -38.10 14.98
N SER A 236 22.43 -39.40 15.13
CA SER A 236 23.41 -39.97 16.06
C SER A 236 23.96 -41.26 15.47
N ALA A 237 25.29 -41.25 15.31
CA ALA A 237 26.10 -42.28 14.69
C ALA A 237 26.18 -43.55 15.55
N GLU A 238 26.38 -44.69 14.87
CA GLU A 238 26.72 -45.98 15.46
C GLU A 238 28.18 -46.01 15.94
N SER A 239 28.45 -46.65 17.09
CA SER A 239 29.48 -47.71 17.22
C SER A 239 29.46 -48.43 18.58
N SER A 240 29.17 -49.74 18.48
CA SER A 240 29.74 -50.93 19.16
C SER A 240 29.75 -51.14 20.69
N SER A 241 28.97 -52.17 21.09
CA SER A 241 29.26 -53.36 21.93
C SER A 241 29.58 -53.28 23.44
N SER A 242 28.71 -53.88 24.28
CA SER A 242 28.89 -55.23 24.88
C SER A 242 27.83 -55.57 25.98
N SER A 243 27.51 -56.87 26.05
CA SER A 243 26.66 -57.69 26.93
C SER A 243 26.21 -57.23 28.34
N SER A 244 24.94 -57.47 28.72
CA SER A 244 24.51 -58.62 29.57
C SER A 244 23.06 -58.51 30.14
N SER A 245 22.31 -59.61 29.98
CA SER A 245 21.21 -60.19 30.80
C SER A 245 20.14 -59.37 31.56
N SER A 246 18.89 -59.64 31.16
CA SER A 246 17.76 -60.19 31.97
C SER A 246 16.63 -59.29 32.52
N SER A 247 15.41 -59.83 32.32
CA SER A 247 14.14 -59.70 33.06
C SER A 247 13.17 -58.53 32.75
N SER A 248 12.15 -58.89 31.94
CA SER A 248 10.71 -58.69 32.14
C SER A 248 10.21 -57.53 33.03
N SER A 249 9.42 -56.62 32.46
CA SER A 249 7.94 -56.68 32.55
C SER A 249 7.28 -55.43 31.96
N SER A 250 6.11 -55.66 31.41
CA SER A 250 5.22 -54.77 30.68
C SER A 250 4.50 -53.74 31.56
N SER A 251 4.42 -52.49 31.10
CA SER A 251 3.19 -51.70 31.22
C SER A 251 3.13 -50.63 30.15
N SER A 252 2.12 -50.76 29.31
CA SER A 252 1.80 -50.01 28.12
C SER A 252 1.15 -48.64 28.40
N SER A 253 1.44 -47.71 27.48
CA SER A 253 0.50 -46.78 26.83
C SER A 253 -0.29 -45.77 27.67
N SER A 254 0.13 -44.50 27.64
CA SER A 254 -0.73 -43.35 27.27
C SER A 254 0.05 -42.02 27.34
N SER A 255 0.72 -41.60 26.26
CA SER A 255 1.24 -40.22 26.20
C SER A 255 1.38 -39.61 24.79
N SER A 256 1.06 -40.35 23.72
CA SER A 256 1.23 -39.84 22.35
C SER A 256 0.02 -39.09 21.77
N SER A 257 -1.14 -39.08 22.45
CA SER A 257 -2.35 -38.41 21.92
C SER A 257 -2.49 -36.95 22.36
N SER A 258 -1.79 -36.51 23.42
CA SER A 258 -1.91 -35.14 23.94
C SER A 258 -1.06 -34.12 23.18
N SER A 259 0.02 -34.53 22.50
CA SER A 259 0.89 -33.59 21.75
C SER A 259 0.30 -33.18 20.40
N THR A 260 -0.49 -34.05 19.77
CA THR A 260 -1.17 -33.78 18.49
C THR A 260 -2.37 -32.86 18.65
N LEU A 261 -3.10 -32.95 19.77
CA LEU A 261 -4.23 -32.06 20.06
C LEU A 261 -3.78 -30.67 20.52
N LEU A 262 -2.65 -30.54 21.22
CA LEU A 262 -2.08 -29.24 21.58
C LEU A 262 -1.44 -28.51 20.38
N SER A 263 -1.08 -29.20 19.29
CA SER A 263 -0.52 -28.56 18.09
C SER A 263 -1.57 -27.83 17.25
N LEU A 264 -2.84 -28.17 17.43
CA LEU A 264 -3.99 -27.54 16.76
C LEU A 264 -4.47 -26.25 17.44
N LEU A 265 -3.85 -25.83 18.56
CA LEU A 265 -4.39 -24.76 19.43
C LEU A 265 -3.61 -23.44 19.42
N VAL A 266 -2.56 -23.26 18.61
CA VAL A 266 -2.00 -21.92 18.40
C VAL A 266 -2.80 -21.22 17.31
N GLN A 267 -3.91 -20.61 17.72
CA GLN A 267 -4.66 -19.71 16.85
C GLN A 267 -3.78 -18.50 16.53
N PRO A 268 -3.64 -18.09 15.26
CA PRO A 268 -2.95 -16.85 14.93
C PRO A 268 -3.65 -15.68 15.64
N PRO A 269 -2.93 -14.63 16.06
CA PRO A 269 -3.54 -13.48 16.70
C PRO A 269 -4.64 -12.87 15.82
N PRO A 270 -5.72 -12.32 16.41
CA PRO A 270 -6.76 -11.68 15.63
C PRO A 270 -6.21 -10.47 14.86
N PRO A 271 -6.66 -10.22 13.62
CA PRO A 271 -6.40 -8.97 12.92
C PRO A 271 -6.71 -7.80 13.86
N THR A 272 -5.74 -6.91 14.03
CA THR A 272 -5.83 -5.85 15.04
C THR A 272 -5.68 -4.49 14.39
N VAL A 273 -6.58 -3.56 14.67
CA VAL A 273 -6.47 -2.14 14.28
C VAL A 273 -6.05 -1.35 15.50
N ILE A 274 -4.95 -0.63 15.40
CA ILE A 274 -4.55 0.36 16.40
C ILE A 274 -5.01 1.73 15.90
N ALA A 275 -5.82 2.42 16.71
CA ALA A 275 -6.40 3.70 16.37
C ALA A 275 -6.00 4.77 17.38
N PHE A 276 -5.59 5.94 16.90
CA PHE A 276 -5.15 7.04 17.74
C PHE A 276 -5.07 8.36 16.97
N THR A 277 -4.89 9.45 17.73
CA THR A 277 -4.59 10.78 17.22
C THR A 277 -3.33 11.24 17.95
N PRO A 278 -2.16 11.30 17.31
CA PRO A 278 -0.90 11.60 17.99
C PRO A 278 -0.78 13.07 18.36
N LEU A 279 0.19 13.38 19.22
CA LEU A 279 0.76 14.73 19.31
C LEU A 279 1.23 15.21 17.93
N PRO A 280 1.20 16.53 17.63
CA PRO A 280 1.71 17.08 16.38
C PRO A 280 3.07 16.50 16.02
N THR A 281 3.14 15.80 14.89
CA THR A 281 4.31 15.06 14.45
C THR A 281 4.43 15.11 12.95
N TYR A 282 5.59 15.53 12.45
CA TYR A 282 6.00 15.29 11.07
C TYR A 282 6.76 13.98 10.99
N THR A 283 6.31 13.09 10.11
CA THR A 283 7.04 11.85 9.85
C THR A 283 7.76 11.96 8.52
N LEU A 284 9.01 11.49 8.49
CA LEU A 284 9.82 11.37 7.28
C LEU A 284 9.72 9.92 6.80
N GLY A 285 9.29 9.72 5.55
CA GLY A 285 9.21 8.38 4.95
C GLY A 285 10.56 7.94 4.38
N ARG A 286 10.67 6.68 3.92
CA ARG A 286 11.93 6.10 3.43
C ARG A 286 12.63 6.85 2.29
N ARG A 287 11.93 7.75 1.60
CA ARG A 287 12.47 8.55 0.50
C ARG A 287 13.08 9.88 0.95
N GLN A 288 13.02 10.20 2.24
CA GLN A 288 13.52 11.45 2.82
C GLN A 288 14.08 11.15 4.22
N SER A 289 15.37 11.38 4.43
CA SER A 289 15.98 11.24 5.74
C SER A 289 16.14 12.60 6.42
N GLU A 290 16.24 12.58 7.74
CA GLU A 290 16.48 13.80 8.52
C GLU A 290 17.81 14.48 8.15
N ALA A 291 18.82 13.70 7.75
CA ALA A 291 20.11 14.21 7.28
C ALA A 291 20.01 14.95 5.94
N GLN A 292 18.94 14.74 5.17
CA GLN A 292 18.68 15.43 3.90
C GLN A 292 17.86 16.71 4.08
N LEU A 293 17.36 16.99 5.30
CA LEU A 293 16.62 18.22 5.58
C LEU A 293 17.59 19.38 5.82
N GLU A 294 17.42 20.43 5.03
CA GLU A 294 18.08 21.71 5.26
C GLU A 294 17.71 22.25 6.65
N PRO A 295 18.64 22.91 7.37
CA PRO A 295 18.35 23.46 8.70
C PRO A 295 17.07 24.31 8.75
N ALA A 296 16.87 25.19 7.77
CA ALA A 296 15.68 26.02 7.68
C ALA A 296 14.38 25.23 7.43
N GLU A 297 14.45 24.06 6.77
CA GLU A 297 13.29 23.18 6.64
C GLU A 297 12.96 22.50 7.97
N ARG A 298 13.99 22.01 8.68
CA ARG A 298 13.84 21.43 10.02
C ARG A 298 13.25 22.43 11.01
N ASP A 299 13.74 23.67 11.01
CA ASP A 299 13.27 24.73 11.89
C ASP A 299 11.80 25.08 11.60
N ARG A 300 11.41 25.15 10.31
CA ARG A 300 10.00 25.35 9.93
C ARG A 300 9.10 24.22 10.40
N LEU A 301 9.50 22.97 10.18
CA LEU A 301 8.72 21.80 10.61
C LEU A 301 8.56 21.73 12.13
N THR A 302 9.55 22.17 12.89
CA THR A 302 9.56 22.08 14.36
C THR A 302 9.17 23.38 15.07
N ALA A 303 8.89 24.47 14.34
CA ALA A 303 8.42 25.71 14.92
C ALA A 303 7.12 25.51 15.74
N PRO A 304 6.80 26.38 16.72
CA PRO A 304 5.56 26.29 17.49
C PRO A 304 4.31 26.23 16.57
N LEU A 305 3.41 25.28 16.82
CA LEU A 305 2.17 25.05 16.11
C LEU A 305 1.01 25.12 17.10
N ARG A 306 0.11 26.09 16.91
CA ARG A 306 -1.14 26.20 17.66
C ARG A 306 -2.18 25.29 17.05
N VAL A 307 -2.76 24.41 17.86
CA VAL A 307 -3.78 23.46 17.43
C VAL A 307 -4.95 23.54 18.38
N ASP A 308 -6.15 23.69 17.83
CA ASP A 308 -7.39 23.62 18.58
C ASP A 308 -7.64 22.14 18.90
N VAL A 309 -7.76 21.81 20.18
CA VAL A 309 -7.96 20.43 20.61
C VAL A 309 -9.22 20.37 21.44
N ASP A 310 -10.30 19.85 20.85
CA ASP A 310 -11.48 19.42 21.59
C ASP A 310 -11.15 18.11 22.34
N VAL A 311 -10.26 18.18 23.33
CA VAL A 311 -10.05 17.11 24.30
C VAL A 311 -10.97 17.38 25.47
N ASP A 312 -12.11 16.71 25.44
CA ASP A 312 -13.06 16.54 26.54
C ASP A 312 -14.05 17.70 26.76
N ALA A 313 -15.24 17.59 26.15
CA ALA A 313 -16.43 18.37 26.49
C ALA A 313 -17.03 18.05 27.88
N ASP A 314 -16.33 17.26 28.70
CA ASP A 314 -16.74 16.79 30.04
C ASP A 314 -15.85 17.34 31.17
N ALA A 315 -14.88 18.23 30.88
CA ALA A 315 -14.13 18.96 31.90
C ALA A 315 -14.79 20.34 32.11
N ASP A 316 -15.11 20.65 33.36
CA ASP A 316 -15.88 21.82 33.79
C ASP A 316 -15.54 23.11 33.02
N ALA A 317 -16.59 23.72 32.47
CA ALA A 317 -16.56 24.98 31.76
C ALA A 317 -16.29 26.15 32.71
N ASP A 318 -15.02 26.40 33.03
CA ASP A 318 -14.55 27.73 33.40
C ASP A 318 -13.91 28.37 32.17
N ALA A 319 -14.71 29.23 31.55
CA ALA A 319 -14.42 29.93 30.32
C ALA A 319 -13.44 31.10 30.55
N ASP A 320 -12.23 30.96 30.02
CA ASP A 320 -11.47 32.09 29.49
C ASP A 320 -11.02 31.74 28.06
N ALA A 321 -11.60 32.46 27.11
CA ALA A 321 -11.57 32.18 25.68
C ALA A 321 -10.21 32.55 25.04
N ASP A 322 -9.29 31.58 24.97
CA ASP A 322 -8.21 31.50 23.97
C ASP A 322 -7.76 30.03 23.79
N ASP A 323 -8.66 29.15 23.32
CA ASP A 323 -8.60 27.70 23.58
C ASP A 323 -7.75 26.86 22.59
N GLY A 324 -6.67 27.44 22.06
CA GLY A 324 -5.73 26.72 21.18
C GLY A 324 -4.44 26.38 21.93
N ARG A 325 -4.06 25.09 21.96
CA ARG A 325 -2.81 24.66 22.61
C ARG A 325 -1.64 24.79 21.64
N THR A 326 -0.54 25.38 22.09
CA THR A 326 0.69 25.46 21.31
C THR A 326 1.59 24.26 21.57
N TYR A 327 1.99 23.57 20.51
CA TYR A 327 2.89 22.42 20.53
C TYR A 327 4.15 22.70 19.73
N THR A 328 5.25 22.06 20.09
CA THR A 328 6.44 21.92 19.23
C THR A 328 6.32 20.58 18.51
N PRO A 329 6.07 20.54 17.18
CA PRO A 329 5.90 19.28 16.48
C PRO A 329 7.15 18.41 16.55
N ALA A 330 6.97 17.11 16.79
CA ALA A 330 8.07 16.15 16.74
C ALA A 330 8.44 15.82 15.29
N LEU A 331 9.72 15.51 15.05
CA LEU A 331 10.21 14.98 13.78
C LEU A 331 10.61 13.51 13.95
N VAL A 332 10.01 12.61 13.16
CA VAL A 332 10.20 11.16 13.32
C VAL A 332 10.48 10.49 11.98
N SER A 333 11.62 9.82 11.85
CA SER A 333 11.90 8.95 10.71
C SER A 333 11.09 7.65 10.80
N THR A 334 10.56 7.18 9.67
CA THR A 334 9.68 6.00 9.62
C THR A 334 9.98 5.13 8.41
N LEU A 335 9.69 3.83 8.50
CA LEU A 335 9.85 2.87 7.39
C LEU A 335 8.73 2.95 6.33
N ARG A 336 7.85 3.96 6.43
CA ARG A 336 6.72 4.12 5.52
C ARG A 336 7.18 4.52 4.11
N GLY A 337 6.42 4.13 3.11
CA GLY A 337 6.59 4.68 1.76
C GLY A 337 6.24 6.18 1.70
N GLY A 338 6.82 6.89 0.72
CA GLY A 338 6.55 8.32 0.50
C GLY A 338 7.57 9.25 1.17
N LEU A 339 7.27 10.55 1.07
CA LEU A 339 8.06 11.70 1.57
C LEU A 339 7.38 12.27 2.83
N THR A 340 7.74 13.44 3.36
CA THR A 340 7.15 14.02 4.59
C THR A 340 5.61 14.01 4.63
N THR A 341 5.04 13.79 5.83
CA THR A 341 3.60 13.97 6.10
C THR A 341 3.39 14.39 7.55
N TYR A 342 2.21 14.92 7.85
CA TYR A 342 1.82 15.39 9.19
C TYR A 342 0.78 14.48 9.84
N HIS A 343 0.90 14.31 11.15
CA HIS A 343 -0.09 13.72 12.02
C HIS A 343 -0.33 14.61 13.24
N GLY A 344 -1.57 14.70 13.71
CA GLY A 344 -1.91 15.53 14.86
C GLY A 344 -3.41 15.56 15.15
N PRO A 345 -3.86 16.45 16.05
CA PRO A 345 -5.27 16.64 16.37
C PRO A 345 -6.18 16.80 15.14
N GLY A 346 -7.43 16.32 15.26
CA GLY A 346 -8.40 16.27 14.17
C GLY A 346 -8.15 15.16 13.13
N GLN A 347 -7.06 14.39 13.24
CA GLN A 347 -6.75 13.26 12.36
C GLN A 347 -7.05 11.92 13.03
N ALA A 348 -7.67 10.99 12.30
CA ALA A 348 -7.77 9.59 12.69
C ALA A 348 -6.64 8.77 12.06
N VAL A 349 -5.67 8.34 12.87
CA VAL A 349 -4.60 7.42 12.44
C VAL A 349 -5.01 5.99 12.74
N LEU A 350 -4.98 5.14 11.72
CA LEU A 350 -5.52 3.79 11.73
C LEU A 350 -4.47 2.83 11.20
N TRP A 351 -3.99 1.94 12.06
CA TRP A 351 -2.88 1.04 11.79
C TRP A 351 -3.28 -0.43 11.93
N PRO A 352 -3.72 -1.07 10.83
CA PRO A 352 -4.06 -2.49 10.84
C PRO A 352 -2.80 -3.35 10.83
N VAL A 353 -2.73 -4.27 11.78
CA VAL A 353 -1.73 -5.32 11.93
C VAL A 353 -2.42 -6.66 11.64
N LEU A 354 -2.07 -7.25 10.49
CA LEU A 354 -2.56 -8.55 10.06
C LEU A 354 -1.50 -9.26 9.21
N ASP A 355 -1.59 -10.58 9.15
CA ASP A 355 -0.78 -11.39 8.26
C ASP A 355 -1.44 -11.49 6.88
N LEU A 356 -0.85 -10.86 5.86
CA LEU A 356 -1.38 -10.87 4.50
C LEU A 356 -1.35 -12.26 3.85
N LYS A 357 -0.59 -13.20 4.41
CA LYS A 357 -0.54 -14.59 3.96
C LYS A 357 -1.29 -15.55 4.90
N SER A 358 -2.09 -15.01 5.82
CA SER A 358 -2.92 -15.81 6.72
C SER A 358 -3.87 -16.70 5.92
N THR A 359 -3.98 -17.96 6.32
CA THR A 359 -4.98 -18.90 5.82
C THR A 359 -6.41 -18.54 6.26
N LEU A 360 -6.54 -17.57 7.18
CA LEU A 360 -7.83 -17.05 7.61
C LEU A 360 -8.44 -16.06 6.61
N LEU A 361 -7.62 -15.49 5.72
CA LEU A 361 -8.11 -14.66 4.63
C LEU A 361 -8.63 -15.56 3.51
N ALA A 362 -9.71 -15.15 2.84
CA ALA A 362 -10.25 -15.89 1.70
C ALA A 362 -9.20 -16.13 0.60
N ALA A 363 -8.27 -15.19 0.44
CA ALA A 363 -7.08 -15.35 -0.38
C ALA A 363 -5.90 -14.54 0.21
N PRO A 364 -4.65 -14.99 -0.01
CA PRO A 364 -3.48 -14.21 0.39
C PRO A 364 -3.42 -12.86 -0.35
N LEU A 365 -3.24 -11.78 0.40
CA LEU A 365 -3.18 -10.44 -0.17
C LEU A 365 -1.78 -10.12 -0.72
N THR A 366 -1.75 -9.40 -1.84
CA THR A 366 -0.56 -8.66 -2.28
C THR A 366 -0.52 -7.31 -1.57
N VAL A 367 0.64 -6.64 -1.56
CA VAL A 367 0.75 -5.29 -0.98
C VAL A 367 -0.23 -4.32 -1.66
N ARG A 368 -0.35 -4.39 -3.00
CA ARG A 368 -1.30 -3.57 -3.76
C ARG A 368 -2.75 -3.88 -3.38
N ALA A 369 -3.12 -5.16 -3.27
CA ALA A 369 -4.46 -5.55 -2.85
C ALA A 369 -4.78 -5.06 -1.42
N TYR A 370 -3.80 -5.14 -0.52
CA TYR A 370 -3.94 -4.59 0.83
C TYR A 370 -4.07 -3.07 0.84
N SER A 371 -3.24 -2.33 0.08
CA SER A 371 -3.39 -0.88 -0.09
C SER A 371 -4.79 -0.51 -0.61
N ARG A 372 -5.28 -1.23 -1.63
CA ARG A 372 -6.63 -1.03 -2.17
C ARG A 372 -7.72 -1.33 -1.15
N LEU A 373 -7.58 -2.39 -0.35
CA LEU A 373 -8.50 -2.69 0.74
C LEU A 373 -8.61 -1.52 1.73
N LEU A 374 -7.48 -0.93 2.14
CA LEU A 374 -7.47 0.22 3.06
C LEU A 374 -8.11 1.47 2.44
N GLU A 375 -7.83 1.76 1.17
CA GLU A 375 -8.45 2.86 0.43
C GLU A 375 -9.97 2.65 0.30
N THR A 376 -10.41 1.47 -0.11
CA THR A 376 -11.84 1.14 -0.27
C THR A 376 -12.58 1.15 1.07
N THR A 377 -11.97 0.63 2.14
CA THR A 377 -12.54 0.72 3.50
C THR A 377 -12.76 2.17 3.89
N THR A 378 -11.74 3.00 3.72
CA THR A 378 -11.78 4.42 4.11
C THR A 378 -12.78 5.22 3.27
N ALA A 379 -12.81 5.03 1.95
CA ALA A 379 -13.77 5.71 1.07
C ALA A 379 -15.23 5.29 1.38
N THR A 380 -15.47 4.01 1.65
CA THR A 380 -16.80 3.50 2.05
C THR A 380 -17.29 4.19 3.31
N VAL A 381 -16.40 4.32 4.30
CA VAL A 381 -16.67 4.99 5.56
C VAL A 381 -16.99 6.48 5.36
N LEU A 382 -16.15 7.21 4.61
CA LEU A 382 -16.34 8.63 4.33
C LEU A 382 -17.67 8.89 3.64
N LYS A 383 -18.02 8.07 2.64
CA LYS A 383 -19.30 8.16 1.94
C LYS A 383 -20.48 7.87 2.87
N ARG A 384 -20.42 6.81 3.67
CA ARG A 384 -21.54 6.42 4.54
C ARG A 384 -21.82 7.40 5.67
N ARG A 385 -20.79 8.05 6.22
CA ARG A 385 -20.93 8.92 7.39
C ARG A 385 -21.11 10.39 7.03
N PHE A 386 -20.52 10.82 5.93
CA PHE A 386 -20.45 12.24 5.58
C PHE A 386 -20.91 12.54 4.16
N GLY A 387 -21.35 11.53 3.39
CA GLY A 387 -21.67 11.71 1.97
C GLY A 387 -20.45 12.12 1.13
N LEU A 388 -19.23 11.98 1.66
CA LEU A 388 -18.02 12.45 1.02
C LEU A 388 -17.51 11.39 0.02
N GLU A 389 -17.62 11.70 -1.28
CA GLU A 389 -17.16 10.81 -2.35
C GLU A 389 -15.65 10.94 -2.58
N ALA A 390 -14.89 10.12 -1.85
CA ALA A 390 -13.45 10.03 -2.00
C ALA A 390 -13.04 8.99 -3.06
N TYR A 391 -11.98 9.29 -3.82
CA TYR A 391 -11.44 8.43 -4.87
C TYR A 391 -9.91 8.34 -4.80
N THR A 392 -9.33 7.40 -5.54
CA THR A 392 -7.88 7.19 -5.61
C THR A 392 -7.32 7.78 -6.90
N THR A 393 -6.09 8.28 -6.88
CA THR A 393 -5.39 8.79 -8.07
C THR A 393 -4.13 7.96 -8.33
N GLY A 394 -3.24 8.43 -9.21
CA GLY A 394 -1.87 7.88 -9.32
C GLY A 394 -1.04 8.09 -8.05
N ASP A 395 -1.43 9.04 -7.21
CA ASP A 395 -0.78 9.34 -5.94
C ASP A 395 -1.48 8.58 -4.78
N PRO A 396 -0.74 7.81 -3.96
CA PRO A 396 -1.32 6.96 -2.93
C PRO A 396 -2.21 7.70 -1.93
N GLY A 397 -3.31 7.07 -1.51
CA GLY A 397 -4.27 7.66 -0.57
C GLY A 397 -5.58 8.06 -1.24
N LEU A 398 -6.39 8.83 -0.51
CA LEU A 398 -7.72 9.25 -0.97
C LEU A 398 -7.82 10.76 -1.17
N TRP A 399 -8.58 11.10 -2.19
CA TRP A 399 -8.74 12.43 -2.75
C TRP A 399 -10.21 12.77 -2.91
N VAL A 400 -10.53 14.05 -2.87
CA VAL A 400 -11.86 14.60 -3.11
C VAL A 400 -11.77 15.71 -4.14
N ALA A 401 -12.82 15.79 -4.96
CA ALA A 401 -12.98 16.86 -5.92
C ALA A 401 -13.74 17.99 -5.22
N SER A 402 -13.06 19.11 -5.01
CA SER A 402 -13.55 20.23 -4.21
C SER A 402 -14.05 21.31 -5.17
N ARG A 403 -15.32 21.67 -5.05
CA ARG A 403 -15.93 22.73 -5.88
C ARG A 403 -16.02 24.02 -5.07
N ARG A 404 -15.55 25.12 -5.65
CA ARG A 404 -15.74 26.45 -5.08
C ARG A 404 -17.19 26.88 -5.24
N ALA A 405 -17.84 27.36 -4.18
CA ALA A 405 -19.06 28.15 -4.36
C ALA A 405 -18.70 29.44 -5.10
N ALA A 406 -19.47 29.78 -6.14
CA ALA A 406 -19.37 31.10 -6.78
C ALA A 406 -19.54 32.16 -5.68
N ARG A 407 -18.70 33.19 -5.67
CA ARG A 407 -18.88 34.30 -4.73
C ARG A 407 -20.23 34.96 -5.07
N ASP A 408 -21.16 34.98 -4.12
CA ASP A 408 -22.33 35.83 -4.21
C ASP A 408 -21.85 37.29 -4.27
N GLY A 409 -22.08 37.98 -5.39
CA GLY A 409 -21.91 39.44 -5.46
C GLY A 409 -21.04 40.02 -6.58
N ALA A 410 -21.15 39.54 -7.82
CA ALA A 410 -20.79 40.36 -8.97
C ALA A 410 -21.91 40.29 -10.02
N ASP A 411 -22.76 41.32 -10.01
CA ASP A 411 -23.71 41.59 -11.09
C ASP A 411 -22.94 41.81 -12.39
N GLY A 412 -22.93 40.80 -13.26
CA GLY A 412 -22.19 40.83 -14.51
C GLY A 412 -22.13 39.43 -15.11
N ALA A 413 -23.22 39.04 -15.77
CA ALA A 413 -23.27 37.81 -16.54
C ALA A 413 -22.33 37.90 -17.75
N ASP A 414 -21.15 37.31 -17.62
CA ASP A 414 -20.45 36.71 -18.74
C ASP A 414 -20.25 35.23 -18.39
N GLU A 415 -20.95 34.36 -19.12
CA GLU A 415 -20.82 32.90 -19.03
C GLU A 415 -19.44 32.47 -19.54
N ALA A 416 -18.43 32.52 -18.67
CA ALA A 416 -17.20 31.78 -18.82
C ALA A 416 -17.18 30.63 -17.80
N ASP A 417 -17.17 29.41 -18.35
CA ASP A 417 -17.01 28.10 -17.70
C ASP A 417 -15.79 28.07 -16.76
N ASP A 418 -15.94 28.54 -15.52
CA ASP A 418 -14.86 28.53 -14.52
C ASP A 418 -15.25 27.86 -13.19
N THR A 419 -15.93 26.71 -13.28
CA THR A 419 -16.04 25.78 -12.14
C THR A 419 -14.75 24.99 -11.96
N HIS A 420 -13.65 25.67 -11.61
CA HIS A 420 -12.41 25.00 -11.24
C HIS A 420 -12.68 24.02 -10.09
N THR A 421 -12.53 22.72 -10.37
CA THR A 421 -12.64 21.65 -9.38
C THR A 421 -11.22 21.25 -8.98
N GLU A 422 -10.87 21.45 -7.71
CA GLU A 422 -9.52 21.16 -7.20
C GLU A 422 -9.47 19.75 -6.59
N GLU A 423 -8.43 18.98 -6.92
CA GLU A 423 -8.17 17.70 -6.27
C GLU A 423 -7.47 17.92 -4.94
N ARG A 424 -8.08 17.49 -3.84
CA ARG A 424 -7.54 17.68 -2.48
C ARG A 424 -7.48 16.37 -1.72
N LYS A 425 -6.35 16.12 -1.05
CA LYS A 425 -6.09 14.85 -0.37
C LYS A 425 -6.75 14.82 1.01
N VAL A 426 -7.68 13.90 1.24
CA VAL A 426 -8.41 13.75 2.51
C VAL A 426 -7.85 12.65 3.41
N ALA A 427 -7.15 11.67 2.83
CA ALA A 427 -6.47 10.64 3.61
C ALA A 427 -5.13 10.23 3.00
N ALA A 428 -4.09 10.15 3.84
CA ALA A 428 -2.79 9.60 3.49
C ALA A 428 -2.76 8.09 3.71
N LEU A 429 -2.01 7.39 2.85
CA LEU A 429 -1.76 5.95 2.95
C LEU A 429 -0.26 5.69 2.98
N GLY A 430 0.19 4.95 3.99
CA GLY A 430 1.57 4.48 4.09
C GLY A 430 1.60 3.15 4.84
N VAL A 431 1.99 2.09 4.13
CA VAL A 431 2.07 0.73 4.71
C VAL A 431 3.51 0.26 4.72
N HIS A 432 3.83 -0.58 5.71
CA HIS A 432 5.09 -1.31 5.77
C HIS A 432 4.80 -2.79 6.05
N LEU A 433 5.64 -3.69 5.55
CA LEU A 433 5.49 -5.12 5.77
C LEU A 433 6.82 -5.76 6.13
N ARG A 434 6.78 -6.65 7.11
CA ARG A 434 7.89 -7.54 7.45
C ARG A 434 7.35 -8.93 7.73
N ARG A 435 7.91 -9.93 7.06
CA ARG A 435 7.43 -11.34 7.05
C ARG A 435 5.92 -11.45 6.79
N HIS A 436 5.42 -10.63 5.87
CA HIS A 436 4.00 -10.49 5.49
C HIS A 436 3.05 -9.92 6.56
N ILE A 437 3.55 -9.52 7.73
CA ILE A 437 2.77 -8.82 8.75
C ILE A 437 2.75 -7.33 8.41
N SER A 438 1.58 -6.70 8.36
CA SER A 438 1.42 -5.27 8.10
C SER A 438 1.79 -4.40 9.30
N ALA A 439 2.27 -3.19 9.01
CA ALA A 439 2.52 -2.10 9.92
C ALA A 439 2.07 -0.79 9.27
N LEU A 440 1.92 0.25 10.09
CA LEU A 440 1.36 1.55 9.69
C LEU A 440 -0.05 1.40 9.07
N GLY A 441 -0.48 2.31 8.19
CA GLY A 441 -1.81 2.25 7.61
C GLY A 441 -2.29 3.56 6.99
N VAL A 442 -3.45 4.04 7.44
CA VAL A 442 -4.15 5.21 6.90
C VAL A 442 -4.20 6.32 7.94
N ALA A 443 -4.10 7.56 7.49
CA ALA A 443 -4.34 8.75 8.30
C ALA A 443 -5.42 9.61 7.61
N VAL A 444 -6.58 9.75 8.26
CA VAL A 444 -7.76 10.45 7.70
C VAL A 444 -7.92 11.80 8.37
N ASN A 445 -7.98 12.87 7.59
CA ASN A 445 -8.20 14.22 8.09
C ASN A 445 -9.70 14.43 8.32
N LEU A 446 -10.14 14.47 9.59
CA LEU A 446 -11.55 14.71 9.94
C LEU A 446 -11.79 16.18 10.16
N ASP A 447 -11.13 16.76 11.16
CA ASP A 447 -11.12 18.22 11.42
C ASP A 447 -9.69 18.73 11.58
N THR A 448 -8.72 18.02 10.99
CA THR A 448 -7.34 18.50 10.92
C THR A 448 -7.33 19.87 10.24
N PRO A 449 -6.59 20.87 10.76
CA PRO A 449 -6.38 22.13 10.07
C PRO A 449 -5.76 21.85 8.70
N VAL A 450 -6.34 22.39 7.64
CA VAL A 450 -5.88 22.19 6.25
C VAL A 450 -5.81 23.51 5.51
N THR A 451 -5.00 23.55 4.45
CA THR A 451 -4.90 24.73 3.60
C THR A 451 -6.11 24.86 2.69
N TRP A 452 -6.61 26.08 2.63
CA TRP A 452 -7.16 26.66 1.42
C TRP A 452 -6.32 27.90 1.10
N ALA A 453 -5.14 27.69 0.50
CA ALA A 453 -4.40 28.82 -0.08
C ALA A 453 -4.96 29.03 -1.49
N PRO A 454 -5.48 30.21 -1.85
CA PRO A 454 -5.82 30.48 -3.25
C PRO A 454 -4.55 30.27 -4.08
N SER A 455 -4.62 29.44 -5.12
CA SER A 455 -3.56 29.43 -6.13
C SER A 455 -3.35 30.87 -6.59
N PRO A 456 -2.14 31.45 -6.46
CA PRO A 456 -1.88 32.76 -7.02
C PRO A 456 -2.12 32.66 -8.53
N SER A 457 -2.98 33.52 -9.07
CA SER A 457 -3.09 33.65 -10.51
C SER A 457 -1.71 33.97 -11.08
N PRO A 458 -1.34 33.46 -12.27
CA PRO A 458 -0.03 33.71 -12.89
C PRO A 458 0.27 35.18 -13.20
N SER A 459 -0.61 36.12 -12.85
CA SER A 459 -0.50 37.56 -13.12
C SER A 459 -0.28 38.45 -11.89
N SER A 460 -0.30 37.95 -10.64
CA SER A 460 -0.11 38.80 -9.46
C SER A 460 1.35 38.85 -9.00
N SER A 461 1.98 40.02 -9.09
CA SER A 461 3.31 40.30 -8.51
C SER A 461 3.32 40.08 -6.98
N PRO A 462 4.45 39.68 -6.38
CA PRO A 462 4.54 39.41 -4.95
C PRO A 462 4.36 40.71 -4.12
N PRO A 463 3.74 40.65 -2.93
CA PRO A 463 3.57 41.82 -2.06
C PRO A 463 4.91 42.20 -1.37
N PRO A 464 5.08 43.47 -0.97
CA PRO A 464 6.30 43.96 -0.32
C PRO A 464 6.46 43.45 1.13
N SER A 465 7.72 43.34 1.56
CA SER A 465 8.22 42.49 2.67
C SER A 465 8.22 43.12 4.08
N SER A 466 7.27 43.99 4.46
CA SER A 466 7.34 44.72 5.74
C SER A 466 6.11 44.62 6.66
N SER A 467 5.27 43.59 6.51
CA SER A 467 4.27 43.22 7.52
C SER A 467 4.34 41.71 7.70
N LEU A 468 4.20 41.19 8.94
CA LEU A 468 4.11 39.73 9.17
C LEU A 468 3.07 39.19 8.19
N SER A 469 3.53 38.37 7.26
CA SER A 469 2.72 38.01 6.10
C SER A 469 1.57 37.13 6.55
N SER A 470 0.40 37.24 5.93
CA SER A 470 -0.72 36.33 6.16
C SER A 470 -0.35 34.83 5.95
N ALA A 471 0.74 34.56 5.24
CA ALA A 471 1.34 33.23 5.12
C ALA A 471 2.01 32.73 6.43
N ASP A 472 2.63 33.61 7.21
CA ASP A 472 3.26 33.27 8.50
C ASP A 472 2.20 32.92 9.56
N ALA A 473 1.10 33.66 9.61
CA ALA A 473 -0.04 33.37 10.50
C ALA A 473 -0.71 32.02 10.16
N SER A 474 -0.86 31.71 8.87
CA SER A 474 -1.35 30.41 8.42
C SER A 474 -0.42 29.27 8.83
N SER A 475 0.91 29.43 8.73
CA SER A 475 1.86 28.38 9.17
C SER A 475 1.84 28.11 10.67
N SER A 476 1.50 29.09 11.50
CA SER A 476 1.42 28.93 12.95
C SER A 476 0.29 28.01 13.42
N THR A 477 -0.74 27.79 12.58
CA THR A 477 -1.93 26.98 12.88
C THR A 477 -2.13 25.82 11.91
N ASN A 478 -1.64 25.97 10.68
CA ASN A 478 -1.79 24.99 9.61
C ASN A 478 -0.49 24.22 9.38
N PRO A 479 -0.46 22.92 9.71
CA PRO A 479 0.75 22.12 9.59
C PRO A 479 1.14 21.82 8.14
N TRP A 480 0.21 21.90 7.18
CA TRP A 480 0.46 21.51 5.79
C TRP A 480 1.14 22.60 4.97
N THR A 481 1.20 23.85 5.45
CA THR A 481 1.95 24.93 4.77
C THR A 481 3.46 24.86 5.04
N ARG A 482 3.90 24.03 5.98
CA ARG A 482 5.29 24.03 6.48
C ARG A 482 6.26 23.21 5.65
N PHE A 483 5.75 22.43 4.72
CA PHE A 483 6.53 21.62 3.80
C PHE A 483 5.83 21.57 2.45
N ASP A 484 6.59 21.35 1.39
CA ASP A 484 6.00 20.94 0.13
C ASP A 484 5.80 19.42 0.18
N PRO A 485 4.55 18.91 0.24
CA PRO A 485 4.29 17.49 0.07
C PRO A 485 4.66 17.10 -1.38
N CYS A 486 5.94 16.83 -1.61
CA CYS A 486 6.56 16.52 -2.90
C CYS A 486 5.73 15.53 -3.74
N GLY A 487 4.97 16.09 -4.68
CA GLY A 487 4.00 15.38 -5.52
C GLY A 487 2.61 16.02 -5.58
N LEU A 488 2.35 17.07 -4.77
CA LEU A 488 1.10 17.85 -4.81
C LEU A 488 1.21 19.16 -5.59
N SER A 489 2.15 19.33 -6.53
CA SER A 489 2.19 20.55 -7.34
C SER A 489 0.86 20.75 -8.08
N GLY A 490 0.05 21.72 -7.61
CA GLY A 490 -1.31 21.97 -8.08
C GLY A 490 -2.43 21.17 -7.40
N LYS A 491 -2.18 20.48 -6.28
CA LYS A 491 -3.17 19.73 -5.50
C LYS A 491 -3.15 20.14 -4.02
N GLY A 492 -4.32 20.17 -3.38
CA GLY A 492 -4.43 20.58 -1.97
C GLY A 492 -4.51 19.42 -0.99
N VAL A 493 -4.63 19.76 0.30
CA VAL A 493 -5.01 18.84 1.38
C VAL A 493 -6.40 19.25 1.86
N ALA A 494 -7.28 18.28 2.13
CA ALA A 494 -8.63 18.48 2.62
C ALA A 494 -8.84 17.77 3.96
N SER A 495 -9.86 18.20 4.70
CA SER A 495 -10.44 17.48 5.83
C SER A 495 -11.95 17.35 5.63
N VAL A 496 -12.59 16.41 6.33
CA VAL A 496 -14.04 16.24 6.26
C VAL A 496 -14.76 17.52 6.67
N ALA A 497 -14.30 18.18 7.74
CA ALA A 497 -14.86 19.43 8.24
C ALA A 497 -14.75 20.56 7.21
N ASP A 498 -13.59 20.68 6.57
CA ASP A 498 -13.34 21.69 5.55
C ASP A 498 -14.24 21.47 4.31
N GLU A 499 -14.36 20.22 3.85
CA GLU A 499 -15.31 19.87 2.78
C GLU A 499 -16.76 20.14 3.16
N ALA A 500 -17.13 19.97 4.43
CA ALA A 500 -18.45 20.32 4.94
C ALA A 500 -18.69 21.83 4.86
N ARG A 501 -17.74 22.63 5.35
CA ARG A 501 -17.79 24.10 5.32
C ARG A 501 -17.87 24.60 3.88
N LEU A 502 -17.13 24.00 2.95
CA LEU A 502 -17.19 24.34 1.52
C LEU A 502 -18.55 24.04 0.88
N ARG A 503 -19.20 22.92 1.25
CA ARG A 503 -20.46 22.46 0.64
C ARG A 503 -21.70 23.06 1.28
N PHE A 504 -21.66 23.27 2.59
CA PHE A 504 -22.82 23.60 3.42
C PHE A 504 -22.66 24.91 4.19
N GLY A 505 -21.53 25.62 4.05
CA GLY A 505 -21.20 26.84 4.80
C GLY A 505 -20.80 26.60 6.26
N SER A 506 -21.06 25.41 6.80
CA SER A 506 -20.72 25.00 8.17
C SER A 506 -20.59 23.48 8.25
N VAL A 507 -20.05 22.96 9.35
CA VAL A 507 -20.09 21.52 9.62
C VAL A 507 -21.50 21.16 10.11
N PRO A 508 -22.23 20.24 9.45
CA PRO A 508 -23.53 19.81 9.94
C PRO A 508 -23.43 19.24 11.36
N ALA A 509 -24.30 19.67 12.28
CA ALA A 509 -24.27 19.24 13.69
C ALA A 509 -24.37 17.71 13.89
N ALA A 510 -24.94 17.00 12.91
CA ALA A 510 -25.02 15.54 12.93
C ALA A 510 -23.70 14.82 12.59
N TRP A 511 -22.68 15.53 12.09
CA TRP A 511 -21.40 14.94 11.72
C TRP A 511 -20.51 14.80 12.95
N ASP A 512 -20.38 13.58 13.46
CA ASP A 512 -19.39 13.26 14.49
C ASP A 512 -18.00 13.14 13.86
N LEU A 513 -17.20 14.21 13.98
CA LEU A 513 -15.84 14.29 13.46
C LEU A 513 -14.77 13.76 14.43
N ARG A 514 -15.17 13.21 15.59
CA ARG A 514 -14.22 12.68 16.56
C ARG A 514 -13.50 11.45 15.99
N PRO A 515 -12.16 11.36 16.15
CA PRO A 515 -11.38 10.24 15.62
C PRO A 515 -11.79 8.85 16.15
N ALA A 516 -12.17 8.72 17.44
CA ALA A 516 -12.47 7.42 18.03
C ALA A 516 -13.79 6.79 17.49
N PRO A 517 -14.93 7.49 17.44
CA PRO A 517 -16.12 7.01 16.72
C PRO A 517 -15.84 6.68 15.25
N PHE A 518 -14.99 7.49 14.59
CA PHE A 518 -14.57 7.20 13.22
C PHE A 518 -13.79 5.88 13.12
N ALA A 519 -12.85 5.63 14.03
CA ALA A 519 -12.05 4.43 14.07
C ALA A 519 -12.90 3.17 14.30
N ALA A 520 -13.86 3.20 15.23
CA ALA A 520 -14.75 2.07 15.51
C ALA A 520 -15.53 1.63 14.27
N LYS A 521 -16.14 2.59 13.59
CA LYS A 521 -16.88 2.33 12.35
C LYS A 521 -15.97 1.95 11.18
N TRP A 522 -14.70 2.39 11.18
CA TRP A 522 -13.71 2.00 10.17
C TRP A 522 -13.25 0.56 10.38
N ALA A 523 -12.97 0.17 11.63
CA ALA A 523 -12.63 -1.19 12.01
C ALA A 523 -13.75 -2.18 11.65
N ALA A 524 -15.01 -1.81 11.88
CA ALA A 524 -16.16 -2.62 11.47
C ALA A 524 -16.24 -2.79 9.94
N ALA A 525 -16.01 -1.71 9.17
CA ALA A 525 -15.97 -1.78 7.71
C ALA A 525 -14.83 -2.68 7.21
N LEU A 526 -13.65 -2.61 7.84
CA LEU A 526 -12.52 -3.48 7.52
C LEU A 526 -12.86 -4.95 7.82
N ALA A 527 -13.46 -5.25 8.97
CA ALA A 527 -13.85 -6.61 9.36
C ALA A 527 -14.80 -7.23 8.31
N MET A 528 -15.79 -6.46 7.85
CA MET A 528 -16.69 -6.88 6.78
C MET A 528 -15.95 -7.16 5.47
N GLN A 529 -15.03 -6.28 5.05
CA GLN A 529 -14.28 -6.44 3.80
C GLN A 529 -13.25 -7.57 3.85
N LEU A 530 -12.78 -7.94 5.05
CA LEU A 530 -11.97 -9.13 5.28
C LEU A 530 -12.79 -10.44 5.28
N GLY A 531 -14.12 -10.35 5.21
CA GLY A 531 -15.01 -11.52 5.21
C GLY A 531 -15.15 -12.19 6.58
N LEU A 532 -14.89 -11.47 7.68
CA LEU A 532 -15.07 -11.99 9.03
C LEU A 532 -16.57 -12.14 9.33
N ARG A 533 -17.01 -13.34 9.74
CA ARG A 533 -18.44 -13.67 9.93
C ARG A 533 -19.09 -12.95 11.11
N ASP A 534 -18.30 -12.49 12.07
CA ASP A 534 -18.76 -11.64 13.17
C ASP A 534 -18.25 -10.21 12.95
N PRO A 535 -19.09 -9.29 12.44
CA PRO A 535 -18.70 -7.91 12.20
C PRO A 535 -18.53 -7.11 13.50
N GLU A 536 -18.85 -7.68 14.66
CA GLU A 536 -18.54 -7.04 15.95
C GLU A 536 -17.03 -6.96 16.15
N VAL A 537 -16.57 -5.73 16.30
CA VAL A 537 -15.18 -5.41 16.62
C VAL A 537 -14.97 -5.62 18.12
N ASP A 538 -13.99 -6.45 18.48
CA ASP A 538 -13.54 -6.64 19.86
C ASP A 538 -12.71 -5.41 20.29
N VAL A 539 -13.32 -4.51 21.05
CA VAL A 539 -12.64 -3.30 21.53
C VAL A 539 -11.87 -3.64 22.80
N ALA A 540 -10.56 -3.44 22.78
CA ALA A 540 -9.70 -3.69 23.94
C ALA A 540 -10.12 -2.79 25.12
N ASP A 541 -10.29 -3.40 26.29
CA ASP A 541 -10.63 -2.66 27.51
C ASP A 541 -9.49 -1.73 27.97
N ALA A 542 -9.84 -0.76 28.81
CA ALA A 542 -8.88 0.23 29.31
C ALA A 542 -7.70 -0.42 30.04
N ALA A 543 -7.93 -1.49 30.80
CA ALA A 543 -6.87 -2.19 31.53
C ALA A 543 -5.84 -2.83 30.57
N THR A 544 -6.31 -3.38 29.45
CA THR A 544 -5.48 -3.96 28.39
C THR A 544 -4.68 -2.89 27.68
N VAL A 545 -5.32 -1.78 27.29
CA VAL A 545 -4.61 -0.65 26.67
C VAL A 545 -3.53 -0.10 27.61
N GLN A 546 -3.83 0.07 28.90
CA GLN A 546 -2.87 0.56 29.89
C GLN A 546 -1.69 -0.40 30.11
N ARG A 547 -1.91 -1.72 30.08
CA ARG A 547 -0.81 -2.70 30.09
C ARG A 547 0.08 -2.55 28.86
N MET A 548 -0.52 -2.48 27.67
CA MET A 548 0.24 -2.34 26.42
C MET A 548 1.05 -1.04 26.36
N LEU A 549 0.53 0.06 26.90
CA LEU A 549 1.26 1.32 26.98
C LEU A 549 2.48 1.23 27.90
N ARG A 550 2.36 0.56 29.06
CA ARG A 550 3.51 0.30 29.95
C ARG A 550 4.57 -0.57 29.27
N ASP A 551 4.15 -1.67 28.66
CA ASP A 551 5.06 -2.56 27.93
C ASP A 551 5.77 -1.82 26.79
N ALA A 552 5.05 -0.92 26.10
CA ALA A 552 5.59 -0.10 25.03
C ALA A 552 6.61 0.93 25.54
N GLN A 553 6.38 1.53 26.70
CA GLN A 553 7.34 2.42 27.36
C GLN A 553 8.61 1.66 27.76
N GLU A 554 8.48 0.45 28.31
CA GLU A 554 9.63 -0.40 28.62
C GLU A 554 10.41 -0.78 27.37
N LEU A 555 9.72 -1.11 26.28
CA LEU A 555 10.35 -1.43 25.00
C LEU A 555 11.19 -0.25 24.48
N LEU A 556 10.65 0.97 24.56
CA LEU A 556 11.36 2.19 24.18
C LEU A 556 12.56 2.46 25.09
N ALA A 557 12.43 2.23 26.40
CA ALA A 557 13.51 2.44 27.36
C ALA A 557 14.70 1.50 27.13
N ARG A 558 14.46 0.30 26.58
CA ARG A 558 15.50 -0.69 26.25
C ARG A 558 16.23 -0.40 24.94
N GLY A 559 15.83 0.62 24.18
CA GLY A 559 16.50 1.03 22.94
C GLY A 559 16.27 0.10 21.74
N VAL A 560 15.36 -0.87 21.83
CA VAL A 560 15.07 -1.80 20.72
C VAL A 560 14.24 -1.06 19.67
N THR A 561 14.89 -0.53 18.64
CA THR A 561 14.25 0.08 17.47
C THR A 561 14.15 -0.93 16.32
N ASP A 562 13.29 -0.61 15.32
CA ASP A 562 12.86 -1.48 14.21
C ASP A 562 13.99 -2.18 13.41
N ASP A 563 15.25 -1.78 13.55
CA ASP A 563 16.40 -2.32 12.81
C ASP A 563 17.06 -3.55 13.47
N GLU A 564 16.81 -3.86 14.75
CA GLU A 564 17.56 -4.91 15.48
C GLU A 564 16.87 -6.28 15.62
N THR A 565 15.68 -6.50 15.04
CA THR A 565 14.98 -7.81 15.13
C THR A 565 14.39 -8.26 13.83
#